data_AF-A0A354J0H0-F1
#
_entry.id   AF-A0A354J0H0-F1
#
_cell.length_a   1.000
_cell.length_b   1.000
_cell.length_c   1.000
_cell.angle_alpha   90.00
_cell.angle_beta   90.00
_cell.angle_gamma   90.00
#
_symmetry.space_group_name_H-M   'P 1'
#
loop_
_entity.id
_entity.type
_entity.pdbx_description
1 polymer ?
#
loop_
_entity_poly.entity_id
_entity_poly.type
_entity_poly.pdbx_seq_one_letter_code
_entity_poly.pdbx_strand_id
1 'polypeptide(L)'
;MSYDLMVFAPEAAPRKRSAFLDWYEAQTEWPEDHGYDDPALAMPALQAFYAELSETFPPVSEDKPEQLESGTDYTIGRDLIYISFLDWDRIDQAHETVYRLAARHALGFFDVSSDIAEVWLPDNKEGLRIAHSD
;
A
#
# COMPACT_ATOMS: atom_id res chain seq x y z
N MET A 1 10.14 -11.76 9.08
CA MET A 1 10.35 -10.66 8.11
C MET A 1 9.06 -10.53 7.33
N SER A 2 8.60 -9.33 7.03
CA SER A 2 7.45 -9.08 6.15
C SER A 2 7.94 -8.62 4.78
N TYR A 3 7.09 -8.77 3.77
CA TYR A 3 7.20 -8.02 2.54
C TYR A 3 6.19 -6.88 2.58
N ASP A 4 6.69 -5.66 2.62
CA ASP A 4 5.91 -4.46 2.85
C ASP A 4 5.71 -3.68 1.55
N LEU A 5 4.46 -3.29 1.32
CA LEU A 5 4.01 -2.49 0.18
C LEU A 5 3.15 -1.33 0.67
N MET A 6 3.09 -0.24 -0.09
CA MET A 6 2.21 0.88 0.21
C MET A 6 1.49 1.36 -1.06
N VAL A 7 0.20 1.65 -0.94
CA VAL A 7 -0.55 2.41 -1.95
C VAL A 7 -0.99 3.74 -1.37
N PHE A 8 -1.05 4.77 -2.21
CA PHE A 8 -1.33 6.13 -1.75
C PHE A 8 -2.14 6.94 -2.78
N ALA A 9 -2.81 7.97 -2.30
CA ALA A 9 -3.45 8.96 -3.15
C ALA A 9 -2.38 9.81 -3.88
N PRO A 10 -2.31 9.77 -5.23
CA PRO A 10 -1.27 10.48 -5.99
C PRO A 10 -1.26 11.99 -5.79
N GLU A 11 -2.38 12.56 -5.36
CA GLU A 11 -2.54 14.00 -5.10
C GLU A 11 -1.97 14.43 -3.75
N ALA A 12 -1.86 13.50 -2.79
CA ALA A 12 -1.31 13.75 -1.45
C ALA A 12 0.23 13.66 -1.42
N ALA A 13 0.81 12.84 -2.31
CA ALA A 13 2.25 12.54 -2.27
C ALA A 13 3.09 13.46 -3.19
N PRO A 14 4.30 13.88 -2.74
CA PRO A 14 5.24 14.59 -3.59
C PRO A 14 5.72 13.75 -4.79
N ARG A 15 5.94 14.40 -5.94
CA ARG A 15 6.40 13.71 -7.16
C ARG A 15 7.91 13.47 -7.23
N LYS A 16 8.71 14.22 -6.47
CA LYS A 16 10.18 14.10 -6.46
C LYS A 16 10.60 13.05 -5.44
N ARG A 17 11.57 12.19 -5.80
CA ARG A 17 11.99 11.05 -4.95
C ARG A 17 12.34 11.42 -3.53
N SER A 18 13.23 12.39 -3.33
CA SER A 18 13.65 12.77 -1.98
C SER A 18 12.47 13.27 -1.14
N ALA A 19 11.65 14.15 -1.71
CA ALA A 19 10.47 14.67 -1.03
C ALA A 19 9.40 13.59 -0.77
N PHE A 20 9.29 12.59 -1.65
CA PHE A 20 8.41 11.44 -1.44
C PHE A 20 8.89 10.60 -0.25
N LEU A 21 10.20 10.33 -0.15
CA LEU A 21 10.76 9.58 0.97
C LEU A 21 10.61 10.33 2.30
N ASP A 22 10.87 11.65 2.31
CA ASP A 22 10.62 12.49 3.48
C ASP A 22 9.13 12.47 3.90
N TRP A 23 8.22 12.49 2.91
CA TRP A 23 6.78 12.38 3.16
C TRP A 23 6.41 10.99 3.69
N TYR A 24 6.92 9.93 3.10
CA TYR A 24 6.72 8.55 3.53
C TYR A 24 7.14 8.35 4.99
N GLU A 25 8.34 8.80 5.36
CA GLU A 25 8.83 8.73 6.74
C GLU A 25 7.84 9.38 7.71
N ALA A 26 7.39 10.61 7.42
CA ALA A 26 6.41 11.32 8.24
C ALA A 26 5.04 10.62 8.31
N GLN A 27 4.60 9.96 7.22
CA GLN A 27 3.36 9.20 7.23
C GLN A 27 3.44 7.93 8.08
N THR A 28 4.59 7.24 8.05
CA THR A 28 4.84 6.02 8.83
C THR A 28 5.12 6.26 10.31
N GLU A 29 5.11 7.52 10.76
CA GLU A 29 4.99 7.87 12.19
C GLU A 29 3.55 7.72 12.70
N TRP A 30 2.59 7.46 11.81
CA TRP A 30 1.17 7.29 12.12
C TRP A 30 0.60 8.50 12.89
N PRO A 31 0.64 9.73 12.29
CA PRO A 31 0.36 10.97 13.01
C PRO A 31 -1.13 11.30 13.16
N GLU A 32 -2.04 10.49 12.63
CA GLU A 32 -3.47 10.79 12.57
C GLU A 32 -4.14 10.50 13.94
N ASP A 33 -5.15 11.30 14.30
CA ASP A 33 -5.86 11.20 15.59
C ASP A 33 -6.96 10.12 15.58
N HIS A 34 -6.81 9.09 14.73
CA HIS A 34 -7.75 8.00 14.58
C HIS A 34 -7.05 6.64 14.52
N GLY A 35 -7.82 5.56 14.68
CA GLY A 35 -7.35 4.20 14.46
C GLY A 35 -6.98 3.97 12.98
N TYR A 36 -6.16 2.96 12.73
CA TYR A 36 -5.67 2.59 11.39
C TYR A 36 -6.30 1.30 10.86
N ASP A 37 -7.40 0.86 11.45
CA ASP A 37 -8.12 -0.39 11.17
C ASP A 37 -9.45 -0.17 10.42
N ASP A 38 -9.91 1.08 10.30
CA ASP A 38 -11.17 1.41 9.64
C ASP A 38 -10.97 1.89 8.19
N PRO A 39 -11.31 1.06 7.17
CA PRO A 39 -11.23 1.47 5.76
C PRO A 39 -12.10 2.69 5.45
N ALA A 40 -13.19 2.96 6.18
CA ALA A 40 -14.08 4.07 5.90
C ALA A 40 -13.44 5.45 6.08
N LEU A 41 -12.29 5.52 6.78
CA LEU A 41 -11.51 6.75 6.98
C LEU A 41 -10.63 7.12 5.78
N ALA A 42 -10.32 6.14 4.92
CA ALA A 42 -9.49 6.34 3.75
C ALA A 42 -10.22 7.08 2.62
N MET A 43 -9.48 7.63 1.65
CA MET A 43 -10.09 8.18 0.42
C MET A 43 -10.86 7.11 -0.38
N PRO A 44 -11.92 7.48 -1.14
CA PRO A 44 -12.78 6.51 -1.83
C PRO A 44 -12.05 5.50 -2.74
N ALA A 45 -10.98 5.92 -3.41
CA ALA A 45 -10.19 5.02 -4.25
C ALA A 45 -9.41 3.97 -3.44
N LEU A 46 -8.90 4.36 -2.26
CA LEU A 46 -8.23 3.45 -1.31
C LEU A 46 -9.23 2.47 -0.69
N GLN A 47 -10.44 2.94 -0.38
CA GLN A 47 -11.54 2.08 0.07
C GLN A 47 -11.86 0.97 -0.95
N ALA A 48 -12.01 1.36 -2.22
CA ALA A 48 -12.29 0.41 -3.31
C ALA A 48 -11.11 -0.57 -3.51
N PHE A 49 -9.88 -0.07 -3.48
CA PHE A 49 -8.68 -0.89 -3.54
C PHE A 49 -8.63 -1.93 -2.41
N TYR A 50 -8.86 -1.51 -1.17
CA TYR A 50 -8.86 -2.40 0.00
C TYR A 50 -9.94 -3.46 -0.10
N ALA A 51 -11.16 -3.07 -0.49
CA ALA A 51 -12.26 -4.00 -0.68
C ALA A 51 -11.91 -5.12 -1.66
N GLU A 52 -11.26 -4.81 -2.80
CA GLU A 52 -10.83 -5.82 -3.77
C GLU A 52 -9.62 -6.64 -3.31
N LEU A 53 -8.62 -6.00 -2.69
CA LEU A 53 -7.40 -6.69 -2.26
C LEU A 53 -7.68 -7.69 -1.13
N SER A 54 -8.52 -7.30 -0.17
CA SER A 54 -8.88 -8.12 1.00
C SER A 54 -9.61 -9.41 0.65
N GLU A 55 -10.21 -9.52 -0.54
CA GLU A 55 -10.76 -10.78 -1.05
C GLU A 55 -9.67 -11.85 -1.32
N THR A 56 -8.47 -11.41 -1.72
CA THR A 56 -7.33 -12.28 -2.03
C THR A 56 -6.36 -12.43 -0.85
N PHE A 57 -6.26 -11.37 -0.05
CA PHE A 57 -5.36 -11.24 1.09
C PHE A 57 -6.16 -10.71 2.30
N PRO A 58 -6.94 -11.56 2.98
CA PRO A 58 -7.77 -11.11 4.08
C PRO A 58 -6.90 -10.57 5.24
N PRO A 59 -7.40 -9.55 5.98
CA PRO A 59 -6.69 -9.05 7.15
C PRO A 59 -6.46 -10.15 8.18
N VAL A 60 -5.35 -10.07 8.90
CA VAL A 60 -5.11 -10.91 10.08
C VAL A 60 -6.26 -10.71 11.07
N SER A 61 -6.85 -11.81 11.52
CA SER A 61 -7.82 -11.80 12.61
C SER A 61 -7.10 -12.11 13.91
N GLU A 62 -7.32 -11.28 14.94
CA GLU A 62 -6.79 -11.53 16.30
C GLU A 62 -7.29 -12.86 16.88
N ASP A 63 -8.44 -13.36 16.41
CA ASP A 63 -9.03 -14.63 16.84
C ASP A 63 -8.39 -15.87 16.20
N LYS A 64 -7.46 -15.68 15.25
CA LYS A 64 -6.83 -16.75 14.44
C LYS A 64 -5.31 -16.68 14.51
N PRO A 65 -4.68 -17.29 15.52
CA PRO A 65 -3.24 -17.19 15.74
C PRO A 65 -2.40 -17.73 14.57
N GLU A 66 -2.93 -18.66 13.76
CA GLU A 66 -2.27 -19.15 12.54
C GLU A 66 -2.06 -18.06 11.46
N GLN A 67 -2.88 -17.00 11.49
CA GLN A 67 -2.74 -15.87 10.57
C GLN A 67 -1.66 -14.89 11.02
N LEU A 68 -1.21 -14.93 12.29
CA LEU A 68 -0.13 -14.08 12.78
C LEU A 68 1.23 -14.42 12.15
N GLU A 69 1.35 -15.57 11.50
CA GLU A 69 2.58 -16.00 10.82
C GLU A 69 2.47 -16.01 9.29
N SER A 70 1.28 -15.85 8.72
CA SER A 70 1.03 -16.03 7.27
C SER A 70 -0.03 -15.09 6.67
N GLY A 71 -0.60 -14.20 7.48
CA GLY A 71 -1.64 -13.28 7.04
C GLY A 71 -1.11 -12.00 6.41
N THR A 72 -2.03 -11.06 6.24
CA THR A 72 -1.75 -9.73 5.72
C THR A 72 -2.21 -8.70 6.73
N ASP A 73 -1.28 -7.86 7.20
CA ASP A 73 -1.60 -6.76 8.08
C ASP A 73 -1.79 -5.48 7.27
N TYR A 74 -2.75 -4.66 7.68
CA TYR A 74 -3.16 -3.45 6.98
C TYR A 74 -3.15 -2.29 7.95
N THR A 75 -2.43 -1.22 7.59
CA THR A 75 -2.49 0.06 8.28
C THR A 75 -3.09 1.09 7.34
N ILE A 76 -4.33 1.49 7.62
CA ILE A 76 -5.16 2.30 6.75
C ILE A 76 -5.18 3.74 7.28
N GLY A 77 -4.40 4.60 6.64
CA GLY A 77 -4.49 6.04 6.86
C GLY A 77 -5.50 6.70 5.92
N ARG A 78 -5.67 8.02 6.06
CA ARG A 78 -6.56 8.77 5.16
C ARG A 78 -6.10 8.72 3.70
N ASP A 79 -4.82 8.95 3.49
CA ASP A 79 -4.22 9.16 2.16
C ASP A 79 -3.36 7.98 1.68
N LEU A 80 -3.24 6.91 2.47
CA LEU A 80 -2.48 5.71 2.12
C LEU A 80 -3.01 4.45 2.81
N ILE A 81 -2.64 3.29 2.25
CA ILE A 81 -2.73 1.99 2.90
C ILE A 81 -1.35 1.35 2.86
N TYR A 82 -0.80 1.04 4.03
CA TYR A 82 0.41 0.25 4.20
C TYR A 82 0.02 -1.21 4.44
N ILE A 83 0.77 -2.12 3.83
CA ILE A 83 0.40 -3.54 3.73
C ILE A 83 1.61 -4.39 4.03
N SER A 84 1.54 -5.21 5.07
CA SER A 84 2.59 -6.14 5.46
C SER A 84 2.16 -7.57 5.16
N PHE A 85 2.79 -8.19 4.16
CA PHE A 85 2.61 -9.58 3.82
C PHE A 85 3.58 -10.44 4.63
N LEU A 86 3.05 -11.33 5.47
CA LEU A 86 3.86 -12.22 6.32
C LEU A 86 4.25 -13.52 5.60
N ASP A 87 3.46 -13.91 4.61
CA ASP A 87 3.67 -15.10 3.79
C ASP A 87 4.63 -14.83 2.62
N TRP A 88 5.88 -15.29 2.78
CA TRP A 88 6.93 -15.13 1.78
C TRP A 88 6.70 -15.93 0.49
N ASP A 89 5.90 -17.00 0.54
CA ASP A 89 5.63 -17.82 -0.63
C ASP A 89 4.68 -17.11 -1.62
N ARG A 90 4.09 -15.98 -1.21
CA ARG A 90 3.11 -15.22 -1.99
C ARG A 90 3.57 -13.82 -2.39
N ILE A 91 4.84 -13.45 -2.16
CA ILE A 91 5.33 -12.09 -2.45
C ILE A 91 5.13 -11.67 -3.91
N ASP A 92 5.37 -12.57 -4.87
CA ASP A 92 5.19 -12.30 -6.30
C ASP A 92 3.71 -12.01 -6.61
N GLN A 93 2.82 -12.82 -6.04
CA GLN A 93 1.38 -12.64 -6.17
C GLN A 93 0.93 -11.34 -5.50
N ALA A 94 1.47 -11.01 -4.33
CA ALA A 94 1.15 -9.81 -3.58
C ALA A 94 1.54 -8.56 -4.38
N HIS A 95 2.80 -8.48 -4.84
CA HIS A 95 3.29 -7.37 -5.66
C HIS A 95 2.46 -7.21 -6.94
N GLU A 96 2.24 -8.29 -7.71
CA GLU A 96 1.44 -8.23 -8.95
C GLU A 96 0.01 -7.76 -8.69
N THR A 97 -0.62 -8.28 -7.63
CA THR A 97 -2.01 -7.93 -7.29
C THR A 97 -2.12 -6.47 -6.86
N VAL A 98 -1.21 -6.00 -5.99
CA VAL A 98 -1.18 -4.61 -5.52
C VAL A 98 -0.90 -3.66 -6.68
N TYR A 99 0.09 -3.95 -7.52
CA TYR A 99 0.41 -3.16 -8.71
C TYR A 99 -0.81 -3.02 -9.64
N ARG A 100 -1.44 -4.15 -9.98
CA ARG A 100 -2.62 -4.18 -10.86
C ARG A 100 -3.80 -3.39 -10.29
N LEU A 101 -4.09 -3.56 -9.00
CA LEU A 101 -5.20 -2.85 -8.35
C LEU A 101 -4.89 -1.36 -8.19
N ALA A 102 -3.66 -0.99 -7.85
CA ALA A 102 -3.24 0.41 -7.79
C ALA A 102 -3.41 1.09 -9.16
N ALA A 103 -3.03 0.43 -10.25
CA ALA A 103 -3.26 0.91 -11.61
C ALA A 103 -4.76 1.09 -11.90
N ARG A 104 -5.57 0.08 -11.58
CA ARG A 104 -7.04 0.08 -11.78
C ARG A 104 -7.74 1.22 -11.04
N HIS A 105 -7.32 1.52 -9.82
CA HIS A 105 -7.93 2.55 -8.97
C HIS A 105 -7.22 3.91 -9.07
N ALA A 106 -6.28 4.07 -10.00
CA ALA A 106 -5.48 5.28 -10.19
C ALA A 106 -4.79 5.74 -8.89
N LEU A 107 -4.18 4.80 -8.17
CA LEU A 107 -3.40 5.03 -6.96
C LEU A 107 -1.90 5.01 -7.26
N GLY A 108 -1.12 5.70 -6.43
CA GLY A 108 0.33 5.52 -6.39
C GLY A 108 0.67 4.20 -5.71
N PHE A 109 1.79 3.62 -6.10
CA PHE A 109 2.30 2.36 -5.54
C PHE A 109 3.77 2.55 -5.15
N PHE A 110 4.13 2.03 -3.98
CA PHE A 110 5.47 2.07 -3.44
C PHE A 110 5.86 0.68 -2.94
N ASP A 111 6.94 0.13 -3.49
CA ASP A 111 7.56 -1.08 -2.96
C ASP A 111 8.54 -0.68 -1.86
N VAL A 112 8.06 -0.78 -0.62
CA VAL A 112 8.80 -0.39 0.60
C VAL A 112 9.97 -1.35 0.83
N SER A 113 9.81 -2.61 0.46
CA SER A 113 10.81 -3.66 0.65
C SER A 113 11.86 -3.72 -0.47
N SER A 114 11.67 -2.97 -1.56
CA SER A 114 12.65 -2.86 -2.65
C SER A 114 13.90 -2.09 -2.21
N ASP A 115 15.08 -2.62 -2.53
CA ASP A 115 16.39 -2.01 -2.24
C ASP A 115 16.56 -0.60 -2.84
N ILE A 116 15.82 -0.31 -3.91
CA ILE A 116 15.90 0.97 -4.63
C ILE A 116 14.71 1.90 -4.34
N ALA A 117 13.77 1.47 -3.49
CA ALA A 117 12.57 2.22 -3.11
C ALA A 117 11.77 2.67 -4.35
N GLU A 118 11.28 1.69 -5.12
CA GLU A 118 10.54 1.93 -6.36
C GLU A 118 9.17 2.52 -6.09
N VAL A 119 8.91 3.67 -6.72
CA VAL A 119 7.63 4.38 -6.65
C VAL A 119 7.06 4.47 -8.04
N TRP A 120 5.79 4.13 -8.18
CA TRP A 120 5.02 4.29 -9.40
C TRP A 120 3.84 5.23 -9.19
N LEU A 121 3.52 5.98 -10.24
CA LEU A 121 2.37 6.86 -10.30
C LEU A 121 1.45 6.44 -11.47
N PRO A 122 0.14 6.71 -11.37
CA PRO A 122 -0.79 6.49 -12.48
C PRO A 122 -0.35 7.20 -13.76
N ASP A 123 -0.47 6.52 -14.89
CA ASP A 123 -0.11 7.04 -16.21
C ASP A 123 -1.31 7.61 -17.01
N ASN A 124 -2.50 7.65 -16.40
CA ASN A 124 -3.79 8.01 -16.99
C ASN A 124 -4.28 7.07 -18.11
N LYS A 125 -3.73 5.85 -18.20
CA LYS A 125 -4.11 4.81 -19.16
C LYS A 125 -4.36 3.46 -18.49
N GLU A 126 -4.83 3.49 -17.23
CA GLU A 126 -5.00 2.30 -16.39
C GLU A 126 -3.68 1.54 -16.12
N GLY A 127 -2.53 2.22 -16.29
CA GLY A 127 -1.20 1.71 -16.01
C GLY A 127 -0.47 2.53 -14.96
N LEU A 128 0.72 2.05 -14.58
CA LEU A 128 1.63 2.70 -13.66
C LEU A 128 2.96 2.97 -14.35
N ARG A 129 3.54 4.14 -14.09
CA ARG A 129 4.88 4.52 -14.58
C ARG A 129 5.79 4.84 -13.41
N ILE A 130 7.06 4.48 -13.54
CA ILE A 130 8.08 4.79 -12.52
C ILE A 130 8.14 6.32 -12.34
N ALA A 131 8.05 6.77 -11.10
CA ALA A 131 8.00 8.19 -10.74
C ALA A 131 9.36 8.88 -10.81
N HIS A 132 10.44 8.11 -10.73
CA HIS A 132 11.81 8.61 -10.53
C HIS A 132 12.81 8.09 -11.58
N SER A 133 12.32 7.69 -12.74
CA SER A 133 13.14 7.36 -13.90
C SER A 133 13.56 8.67 -14.60
N ASP A 134 14.48 9.41 -13.99
CA ASP A 134 15.22 10.53 -14.62
C ASP A 134 16.71 10.19 -14.68
#